data_AF-A0A3D5GFT0-F1
#
_entry.id   AF-A0A3D5GFT0-F1
#
_cell.length_a   1.000
_cell.length_b   1.000
_cell.length_c   1.000
_cell.angle_alpha   90.00
_cell.angle_beta   90.00
_cell.angle_gamma   90.00
#
_symmetry.space_group_name_H-M   'P 1'
#
loop_
_entity.id
_entity.type
_entity.pdbx_description
1 polymer ?
#
loop_
_entity_poly.entity_id
_entity_poly.type
_entity_poly.pdbx_seq_one_letter_code
_entity_poly.pdbx_strand_id
1 'polypeptide(L)'
;MAVVEPWPDEKEDTLLSSVIAGLITQLRRLLAGLSELDERVPVTSFKVANEACTAIFQMTALAPISVYDRQRLLEISGVQQRAKLLGDLLSEAQETVDMRLAGA
;
A
#
# COMPACT_ATOMS: atom_id res chain seq x y z
N MET A 1 -15.41 -5.54 28.56
CA MET A 1 -13.94 -5.56 28.40
C MET A 1 -13.65 -6.59 27.32
N ALA A 2 -12.99 -6.21 26.22
CA ALA A 2 -12.63 -7.16 25.16
C ALA A 2 -11.33 -7.88 25.53
N VAL A 3 -11.23 -9.17 25.16
CA VAL A 3 -9.97 -9.92 25.25
C VAL A 3 -9.15 -9.58 24.02
N VAL A 4 -7.94 -9.02 24.22
CA VAL A 4 -7.00 -8.70 23.16
C VAL A 4 -5.82 -9.64 23.29
N GLU A 5 -5.57 -10.44 22.26
CA GLU A 5 -4.40 -11.31 22.19
C GLU A 5 -3.27 -10.61 21.42
N PRO A 6 -2.02 -10.68 21.89
CA PRO A 6 -0.89 -10.07 21.20
C PRO A 6 -0.66 -10.77 19.85
N TRP A 7 -0.44 -9.96 18.81
CA TRP A 7 -0.10 -10.46 17.48
C TRP A 7 1.40 -10.81 17.42
N PRO A 8 1.78 -11.96 16.83
CA PRO A 8 3.19 -12.32 16.71
C PRO A 8 3.92 -11.43 15.70
N ASP A 9 5.15 -10.99 16.05
CA ASP A 9 6.05 -10.33 15.10
C ASP A 9 6.58 -11.34 14.08
N GLU A 10 6.63 -10.93 12.81
CA GLU A 10 7.12 -11.78 11.73
C GLU A 10 8.61 -11.58 11.47
N LYS A 11 9.31 -12.66 11.13
CA LYS A 11 10.70 -12.60 10.68
C LYS A 11 10.74 -12.19 9.21
N GLU A 12 11.49 -11.13 8.90
CA GLU A 12 11.60 -10.63 7.54
C GLU A 12 12.54 -11.46 6.67
N ASP A 13 12.12 -11.67 5.42
CA ASP A 13 12.93 -12.27 4.36
C ASP A 13 13.57 -11.17 3.50
N THR A 14 14.89 -11.24 3.30
CA THR A 14 15.67 -10.33 2.45
C THR A 14 15.12 -10.21 1.03
N LEU A 15 14.45 -11.24 0.52
CA LEU A 15 13.80 -11.24 -0.80
C LEU A 15 12.66 -10.21 -0.94
N LEU A 16 12.16 -9.67 0.16
CA LEU A 16 11.08 -8.67 0.15
C LEU A 16 11.53 -7.29 -0.33
N SER A 17 12.82 -6.97 -0.28
CA SER A 17 13.34 -5.64 -0.63
C SER A 17 12.96 -5.16 -2.03
N SER A 18 13.03 -6.04 -3.04
CA SER A 18 12.64 -5.71 -4.42
C SER A 18 11.13 -5.54 -4.57
N VAL A 19 10.34 -6.34 -3.84
CA VAL A 19 8.88 -6.23 -3.79
C VAL A 19 8.46 -4.88 -3.21
N ILE A 20 9.08 -4.48 -2.10
CA ILE A 20 8.84 -3.17 -1.47
C ILE A 20 9.18 -2.03 -2.43
N ALA A 21 10.30 -2.09 -3.13
CA ALA A 21 10.67 -1.07 -4.12
C ALA A 21 9.63 -0.96 -5.27
N GLY A 22 9.09 -2.10 -5.71
CA GLY A 22 8.00 -2.15 -6.68
C GLY A 22 6.73 -1.46 -6.17
N LEU A 23 6.29 -1.79 -4.96
CA LEU A 23 5.11 -1.20 -4.32
C LEU A 23 5.25 0.32 -4.12
N ILE A 24 6.43 0.79 -3.71
CA ILE A 24 6.72 2.23 -3.58
C ILE A 24 6.54 2.92 -4.94
N THR A 25 7.04 2.31 -6.01
CA THR A 25 6.95 2.86 -7.36
C THR A 25 5.50 2.92 -7.84
N GLN A 26 4.72 1.86 -7.60
CA GLN A 26 3.29 1.81 -7.91
C GLN A 26 2.51 2.89 -7.15
N LEU A 27 2.71 3.01 -5.83
CA LEU A 27 2.03 4.01 -5.03
C LEU A 27 2.40 5.44 -5.46
N ARG A 28 3.67 5.70 -5.80
CA ARG A 28 4.08 7.01 -6.33
C ARG A 28 3.39 7.35 -7.64
N ARG A 29 3.29 6.38 -8.55
CA ARG A 29 2.57 6.56 -9.82
C ARG A 29 1.10 6.87 -9.58
N LEU A 30 0.46 6.13 -8.67
CA LEU A 30 -0.94 6.35 -8.32
C LEU A 30 -1.20 7.75 -7.75
N LEU A 31 -0.39 8.16 -6.79
CA LEU A 31 -0.49 9.50 -6.19
C LEU A 31 -0.21 10.60 -7.22
N ALA A 32 0.73 10.40 -8.15
CA ALA A 32 0.97 11.35 -9.22
C ALA A 32 -0.25 11.49 -10.15
N GLY A 33 -0.83 10.38 -10.60
CA GLY A 33 -2.03 10.42 -11.46
C GLY A 33 -3.24 11.05 -10.77
N LEU A 34 -3.45 10.77 -9.48
CA LEU A 34 -4.48 11.45 -8.69
C LEU A 34 -4.22 12.95 -8.54
N SER A 35 -2.96 13.35 -8.35
CA SER A 35 -2.59 14.76 -8.34
C SER A 35 -2.84 15.44 -9.69
N GLU A 36 -2.65 14.74 -10.81
CA GLU A 36 -2.99 15.25 -12.15
C GLU A 36 -4.49 15.42 -12.35
N LEU A 37 -5.30 14.60 -11.68
CA LEU A 37 -6.77 14.73 -11.61
C LEU A 37 -7.25 15.79 -10.60
N ASP A 38 -6.35 16.60 -10.03
CA ASP A 38 -6.62 17.61 -9.00
C ASP A 38 -7.22 17.02 -7.70
N GLU A 39 -7.04 15.71 -7.46
CA GLU A 39 -7.45 15.06 -6.22
C GLU A 39 -6.47 15.37 -5.09
N ARG A 40 -7.00 15.59 -3.89
CA ARG A 40 -6.18 15.89 -2.71
C ARG A 40 -5.50 14.61 -2.21
N VAL A 41 -4.22 14.47 -2.52
CA VAL A 41 -3.40 13.31 -2.14
C VAL A 41 -2.22 13.65 -1.23
N PRO A 42 -1.70 12.66 -0.47
CA PRO A 42 -0.40 12.76 0.19
C PRO A 42 0.73 13.10 -0.80
N VAL A 43 1.79 13.75 -0.30
CA VAL A 43 2.95 14.13 -1.13
C VAL A 43 3.64 12.89 -1.71
N THR A 44 3.91 12.90 -3.01
CA THR A 44 4.52 11.79 -3.77
C THR A 44 5.96 11.47 -3.34
N SER A 45 6.66 12.39 -2.67
CA SER A 45 8.06 12.26 -2.22
C SER A 45 8.22 11.55 -0.87
N PHE A 46 7.23 10.77 -0.45
CA PHE A 46 7.28 10.04 0.82
C PHE A 46 8.45 9.05 0.89
N LYS A 47 8.90 8.81 2.12
CA LYS A 47 9.88 7.77 2.48
C LYS A 47 9.21 6.76 3.40
N VAL A 48 9.60 5.50 3.26
CA VAL A 48 9.17 4.40 4.13
C VAL A 48 10.37 3.77 4.81
N ALA A 49 10.13 2.99 5.86
CA ALA A 49 11.15 2.22 6.55
C ALA A 49 11.84 1.22 5.62
N ASN A 50 13.05 0.79 5.98
CA ASN A 50 13.78 -0.27 5.27
C ASN A 50 13.23 -1.67 5.62
N GLU A 51 12.63 -1.79 6.81
CA GLU A 51 11.94 -2.98 7.29
C GLU A 51 10.64 -3.17 6.48
N ALA A 52 10.51 -4.32 5.83
CA ALA A 52 9.45 -4.61 4.85
C ALA A 52 8.04 -4.53 5.46
N CYS A 53 7.85 -5.10 6.65
CA CYS A 53 6.58 -5.12 7.38
C CYS A 53 6.14 -3.69 7.70
N THR A 54 7.03 -2.91 8.31
CA THR A 54 6.80 -1.50 8.63
C THR A 54 6.57 -0.66 7.38
N ALA A 55 7.33 -0.90 6.30
CA ALA A 55 7.16 -0.21 5.03
C ALA A 55 5.77 -0.44 4.43
N ILE A 56 5.27 -1.68 4.47
CA ILE A 56 3.93 -2.01 3.96
C ILE A 56 2.86 -1.27 4.75
N PHE A 57 2.92 -1.28 6.09
CA PHE A 57 1.94 -0.54 6.89
C PHE A 57 1.97 0.97 6.63
N GLN A 58 3.16 1.56 6.46
CA GLN A 58 3.29 2.96 6.07
C GLN A 58 2.69 3.24 4.68
N MET A 59 2.92 2.35 3.71
CA MET A 59 2.30 2.47 2.38
C MET A 59 0.78 2.31 2.45
N THR A 60 0.25 1.38 3.26
CA THR A 60 -1.20 1.21 3.48
C THR A 60 -1.85 2.47 4.07
N ALA A 61 -1.15 3.18 4.96
CA ALA A 61 -1.63 4.44 5.52
C ALA A 61 -1.68 5.57 4.47
N LEU A 62 -0.75 5.57 3.52
CA LEU A 62 -0.67 6.57 2.44
C LEU A 62 -1.56 6.24 1.25
N ALA A 63 -1.88 4.96 1.04
CA ALA A 63 -2.64 4.52 -0.12
C ALA A 63 -4.08 5.07 -0.09
N PRO A 64 -4.60 5.54 -1.24
CA PRO A 64 -5.96 6.06 -1.39
C PRO A 64 -6.98 4.90 -1.50
N ILE A 65 -6.89 3.95 -0.59
CA ILE A 65 -7.75 2.76 -0.51
C ILE A 65 -8.83 2.92 0.57
N SER A 66 -9.85 2.07 0.53
CA SER A 66 -10.96 2.12 1.48
C SER A 66 -10.51 1.73 2.90
N VAL A 67 -11.29 2.13 3.92
CA VAL A 67 -11.06 1.69 5.30
C VAL A 67 -11.17 0.17 5.43
N TYR A 68 -12.06 -0.45 4.67
CA TYR A 68 -12.23 -1.90 4.63
C TYR A 68 -10.97 -2.60 4.10
N ASP A 69 -10.36 -2.08 3.03
CA ASP A 69 -9.13 -2.66 2.48
C ASP A 69 -7.94 -2.50 3.42
N ARG A 70 -7.85 -1.36 4.13
CA ARG A 70 -6.86 -1.19 5.20
C ARG A 70 -7.04 -2.23 6.28
N GLN A 71 -8.27 -2.49 6.70
CA GLN A 71 -8.56 -3.52 7.70
C GLN A 71 -8.16 -4.92 7.21
N ARG A 72 -8.48 -5.26 5.95
CA ARG A 72 -8.05 -6.53 5.36
C ARG A 72 -6.53 -6.71 5.34
N LEU A 73 -5.79 -5.64 5.06
CA LEU A 73 -4.31 -5.67 5.10
C LEU A 73 -3.77 -5.88 6.53
N LEU A 74 -4.44 -5.34 7.54
CA LEU A 74 -4.07 -5.53 8.96
C LEU A 74 -4.32 -6.96 9.45
N GLU A 75 -5.37 -7.63 8.94
CA GLU A 75 -5.74 -8.99 9.35
C GLU A 75 -4.84 -10.09 8.76
N ILE A 76 -4.12 -9.78 7.68
CA ILE A 76 -3.15 -10.71 7.10
C ILE A 76 -1.94 -10.78 8.03
N SER A 77 -1.57 -11.98 8.48
CA SER A 77 -0.33 -12.20 9.23
C SER A 77 0.90 -11.95 8.36
N GLY A 78 0.99 -12.66 7.22
CA GLY A 78 2.18 -12.75 6.39
C GLY A 78 2.54 -11.50 5.57
N VAL A 79 3.77 -11.01 5.74
CA VAL A 79 4.32 -9.86 4.99
C VAL A 79 4.22 -10.05 3.47
N GLN A 80 4.49 -11.26 2.97
CA GLN A 80 4.39 -11.56 1.53
C GLN A 80 2.94 -11.47 1.03
N GLN A 81 1.99 -12.08 1.76
CA GLN A 81 0.57 -12.01 1.40
C GLN A 81 0.05 -10.57 1.49
N ARG A 82 0.51 -9.81 2.47
CA ARG A 82 0.14 -8.40 2.65
C ARG A 82 0.69 -7.54 1.53
N ALA A 83 1.95 -7.74 1.14
CA ALA A 83 2.58 -7.08 0.00
C ALA A 83 1.83 -7.37 -1.30
N LYS A 84 1.44 -8.63 -1.52
CA LYS A 84 0.64 -9.03 -2.69
C LYS A 84 -0.70 -8.31 -2.71
N LEU A 85 -1.48 -8.38 -1.62
CA LEU A 85 -2.79 -7.72 -1.56
C LEU A 85 -2.67 -6.21 -1.76
N LEU A 86 -1.66 -5.56 -1.17
CA LEU A 86 -1.43 -4.14 -1.39
C LEU A 86 -1.14 -3.85 -2.86
N GLY A 87 -0.30 -4.65 -3.52
CA GLY A 87 -0.02 -4.51 -4.95
C GLY A 87 -1.26 -4.67 -5.82
N ASP A 88 -2.13 -5.64 -5.52
CA ASP A 88 -3.39 -5.86 -6.23
C ASP A 88 -4.30 -4.62 -6.10
N LEU A 89 -4.50 -4.12 -4.86
CA LEU A 89 -5.30 -2.92 -4.58
C LEU A 89 -4.76 -1.66 -5.26
N LEU A 90 -3.43 -1.48 -5.28
CA LEU A 90 -2.80 -0.35 -5.96
C LEU A 90 -2.98 -0.43 -7.48
N SER A 91 -2.97 -1.64 -8.04
CA SER A 91 -3.18 -1.86 -9.47
C SER A 91 -4.61 -1.54 -9.88
N GLU A 92 -5.60 -2.03 -9.13
CA GLU A 92 -7.02 -1.71 -9.35
C GLU A 92 -7.31 -0.20 -9.25
N ALA A 93 -6.72 0.47 -8.26
CA ALA A 93 -6.84 1.91 -8.12
C ALA A 93 -6.16 2.65 -9.30
N GLN A 94 -5.00 2.17 -9.75
CA GLN A 94 -4.29 2.75 -10.90
C GLN A 94 -5.09 2.61 -12.19
N GLU A 95 -5.75 1.47 -12.43
CA GLU A 95 -6.61 1.28 -13.60
C GLU A 95 -7.73 2.32 -13.64
N THR A 96 -8.33 2.62 -12.49
CA THR A 96 -9.37 3.66 -12.37
C THR A 96 -8.82 5.05 -12.71
N VAL A 97 -7.62 5.38 -12.22
CA VAL A 97 -6.96 6.66 -12.50
C VAL A 97 -6.57 6.77 -13.98
N ASP A 98 -5.98 5.71 -14.54
CA ASP A 98 -5.59 5.64 -15.95
C ASP A 98 -6.83 5.83 -16.87
N MET A 99 -7.97 5.22 -16.55
CA MET A 99 -9.22 5.41 -17.29
C MET A 99 -9.71 6.87 -17.24
N ARG A 100 -9.69 7.49 -16.06
CA ARG A 100 -10.11 8.90 -15.89
C ARG A 100 -9.19 9.86 -16.65
N LEU A 101 -7.88 9.64 -16.59
CA LEU A 101 -6.89 10.45 -17.32
C LEU A 101 -7.00 10.29 -18.84
N ALA A 102 -7.42 9.10 -19.32
CA ALA A 102 -7.69 8.87 -20.73
C ALA A 102 -8.98 9.56 -21.23
N GLY A 103 -9.77 10.18 -20.35
CA GLY A 103 -11.02 10.87 -20.69
C GLY A 103 -12.16 9.93 -21.07
N ALA A 104 -12.13 8.69 -20.58
CA ALA A 104 -13.19 7.68 -20.75
C ALA A 104 -14.32 7.83 -19.72
#